data_AF-A0A9E4N6I3-F1
#
_entry.id   AF-A0A9E4N6I3-F1
#
_cell.length_a   1.000
_cell.length_b   1.000
_cell.length_c   1.000
_cell.angle_alpha   90.00
_cell.angle_beta   90.00
_cell.angle_gamma   90.00
#
_symmetry.space_group_name_H-M   'P 1'
#
loop_
_entity.id
_entity.type
_entity.pdbx_description
1 polymer ?
#
loop_
_entity_poly.entity_id
_entity_poly.type
_entity_poly.pdbx_seq_one_letter_code
_entity_poly.pdbx_strand_id
1 'polypeptide(L)'
;MFKRSSTLQRRRARFQAAFFCLFILAPPLDLFRFDLNLNHFILFGSHWTLGMDQLIEGEISSLQGSLNIILRGFLPLLLVIGGLIWIAWRFGRFYCGWLCPHFSVVEMINRLMFHASGKQSLWQRQPLPRRQADGTVVTFDWRYWPVTLLAAAFFALLWAVVLLTYLLPPKEIYHNLLNASLTPNQARFIGVATLLLFIEFTFARHLFCRFGCAAGLFQSLAWMGNDRGLVVGFDRDRARLCSSCNSACDNICPMRLKPRSIKRRMFTCTECAQCITACEQVQGTLEQKSLLKWVSDAEAVAVATSRPVVDAKGKTADGTLPLNGGH
;
A
#
# COMPACT_ATOMS: atom_id res chain seq x y z
N MET A 1 -27.65 -9.29 -0.98
CA MET A 1 -26.73 -8.22 -1.43
C MET A 1 -25.37 -8.19 -0.68
N PHE A 2 -25.28 -8.72 0.55
CA PHE A 2 -24.05 -8.82 1.38
C PHE A 2 -22.80 -9.53 0.79
N LYS A 3 -22.95 -10.29 -0.30
CA LYS A 3 -21.85 -11.07 -0.91
C LYS A 3 -20.81 -10.18 -1.64
N ARG A 4 -21.17 -8.95 -2.03
CA ARG A 4 -20.37 -8.16 -2.99
C ARG A 4 -19.10 -7.56 -2.36
N SER A 5 -19.19 -6.97 -1.17
CA SER A 5 -18.02 -6.41 -0.48
C SER A 5 -17.08 -7.47 0.11
N SER A 6 -17.58 -8.58 0.64
CA SER A 6 -16.72 -9.70 1.06
C SER A 6 -15.98 -10.33 -0.13
N THR A 7 -16.52 -10.23 -1.34
CA THR A 7 -15.83 -10.64 -2.57
C THR A 7 -14.70 -9.67 -2.93
N LEU A 8 -14.89 -8.37 -2.73
CA LEU A 8 -13.84 -7.35 -2.97
C LEU A 8 -12.63 -7.56 -2.05
N GLN A 9 -12.85 -7.71 -0.74
CA GLN A 9 -11.74 -7.94 0.20
C GLN A 9 -11.06 -9.30 -0.03
N ARG A 10 -11.80 -10.34 -0.44
CA ARG A 10 -11.20 -11.62 -0.85
C ARG A 10 -10.35 -11.49 -2.10
N ARG A 11 -10.79 -10.74 -3.12
CA ARG A 11 -9.99 -10.45 -4.32
C ARG A 11 -8.72 -9.69 -3.94
N ARG A 12 -8.84 -8.67 -3.09
CA ARG A 12 -7.70 -7.89 -2.58
C ARG A 12 -6.68 -8.78 -1.86
N ALA A 13 -7.13 -9.65 -0.96
CA ALA A 13 -6.25 -10.59 -0.26
C ALA A 13 -5.51 -11.52 -1.25
N ARG A 14 -6.18 -11.98 -2.31
CA ARG A 14 -5.54 -12.77 -3.38
C ARG A 14 -4.48 -11.96 -4.15
N PHE A 15 -4.76 -10.70 -4.49
CA PHE A 15 -3.78 -9.83 -5.14
C PHE A 15 -2.57 -9.56 -4.24
N GLN A 16 -2.79 -9.27 -2.96
CA GLN A 16 -1.72 -9.07 -1.99
C GLN A 16 -0.86 -10.34 -1.85
N ALA A 17 -1.48 -11.52 -1.72
CA ALA A 17 -0.77 -12.78 -1.65
C ALA A 17 0.01 -13.08 -2.93
N ALA A 18 -0.60 -12.89 -4.11
CA ALA A 18 0.04 -13.12 -5.39
C ALA A 18 1.25 -12.20 -5.60
N PHE A 19 1.14 -10.90 -5.27
CA PHE A 19 2.25 -9.96 -5.36
C PHE A 19 3.32 -10.20 -4.30
N PHE A 20 2.94 -10.66 -3.10
CA PHE A 20 3.90 -11.06 -2.08
C PHE A 20 4.70 -12.29 -2.52
N CYS A 21 4.03 -13.30 -3.09
CA CYS A 21 4.70 -14.45 -3.71
C CYS A 21 5.59 -14.01 -4.87
N LEU A 22 5.13 -13.12 -5.74
CA LEU A 22 5.92 -12.57 -6.83
C LEU A 22 7.17 -11.85 -6.30
N PHE A 23 7.04 -11.07 -5.22
CA PHE A 23 8.17 -10.37 -4.60
C PHE A 23 9.24 -11.34 -4.08
N ILE A 24 8.85 -12.49 -3.50
CA ILE A 24 9.78 -13.52 -3.03
C ILE A 24 10.39 -14.32 -4.19
N LEU A 25 9.57 -14.62 -5.20
CA LEU A 25 9.97 -15.50 -6.31
C LEU A 25 10.67 -14.76 -7.45
N ALA A 26 10.59 -13.43 -7.52
CA ALA A 26 11.19 -12.66 -8.60
C ALA A 26 12.72 -12.82 -8.68
N PRO A 27 13.48 -12.80 -7.58
CA PRO A 27 14.92 -13.09 -7.64
C PRO A 27 15.26 -14.52 -8.05
N PRO A 28 14.73 -15.61 -7.42
CA PRO A 28 15.10 -16.98 -7.78
C PRO A 28 14.63 -17.42 -9.16
N LEU A 29 13.60 -16.80 -9.72
CA LEU A 29 13.12 -17.04 -11.08
C LEU A 29 13.78 -16.12 -12.12
N ASP A 30 14.79 -15.32 -11.73
CA ASP A 30 15.45 -14.33 -12.59
C ASP A 30 14.47 -13.36 -13.29
N LEU A 31 13.31 -13.11 -12.67
CA LEU A 31 12.28 -12.22 -13.23
C LEU A 31 12.73 -10.77 -13.18
N PHE A 32 13.24 -10.35 -12.03
CA PHE A 32 13.81 -9.03 -11.80
C PHE A 32 14.80 -9.09 -10.64
N ARG A 33 16.07 -8.87 -10.93
CA ARG A 33 17.12 -8.65 -9.91
C ARG A 33 18.29 -7.86 -10.47
N PHE A 34 19.09 -7.30 -9.58
CA PHE A 34 20.38 -6.71 -9.91
C PHE A 34 21.47 -7.66 -9.42
N ASP A 35 22.39 -8.05 -10.29
CA ASP A 35 23.50 -8.92 -9.89
C ASP A 35 24.76 -8.08 -9.66
N LEU A 36 25.18 -7.93 -8.40
CA LEU A 36 26.42 -7.21 -8.04
C LEU A 36 27.68 -7.88 -8.60
N ASN A 37 27.67 -9.19 -8.85
CA ASN A 37 28.83 -9.88 -9.40
C ASN A 37 29.01 -9.58 -10.89
N LEU A 38 27.89 -9.38 -11.60
CA LEU A 38 27.87 -9.14 -13.05
C LEU A 38 27.62 -7.66 -13.42
N ASN A 39 27.33 -6.81 -12.45
CA ASN A 39 27.04 -5.36 -12.58
C ASN A 39 25.95 -4.99 -13.60
N HIS A 40 24.98 -5.86 -13.84
CA HIS A 40 23.84 -5.57 -14.72
C HIS A 40 22.50 -6.05 -14.12
N PHE A 41 21.41 -5.53 -14.67
CA PHE A 41 20.06 -5.97 -14.32
C PHE A 41 19.69 -7.22 -15.10
N ILE A 42 19.01 -8.15 -14.46
CA ILE A 42 18.40 -9.31 -15.12
C ILE A 42 16.90 -9.08 -15.14
N LEU A 43 16.34 -9.05 -16.35
CA LEU A 43 14.91 -8.85 -16.61
C LEU A 43 14.40 -10.07 -17.39
N PHE A 44 13.47 -10.83 -16.81
CA PHE A 44 12.90 -12.04 -17.42
C PHE A 44 13.97 -13.04 -17.92
N GLY A 45 15.04 -13.23 -17.15
CA GLY A 45 16.17 -14.09 -17.51
C GLY A 45 17.12 -13.51 -18.57
N SER A 46 16.83 -12.33 -19.12
CA SER A 46 17.71 -11.64 -20.07
C SER A 46 18.62 -10.63 -19.37
N HIS A 47 19.88 -10.57 -19.79
CA HIS A 47 20.86 -9.61 -19.30
C HIS A 47 20.57 -8.22 -19.87
N TRP A 48 20.02 -7.34 -19.05
CA TRP A 48 19.76 -5.96 -19.41
C TRP A 48 21.00 -5.10 -19.13
N THR A 49 21.87 -5.02 -20.14
CA THR A 49 23.09 -4.20 -20.11
C THR A 49 22.82 -2.81 -20.70
N LEU A 50 23.40 -1.78 -20.09
CA LEU A 50 23.37 -0.40 -20.61
C LEU A 50 24.22 -0.21 -21.88
N GLY A 51 24.92 -1.26 -22.35
CA GLY A 51 25.84 -1.20 -23.50
C GLY A 51 27.14 -0.45 -23.20
N MET A 52 27.53 -0.37 -21.91
CA MET A 52 28.72 0.34 -21.45
C MET A 52 30.01 -0.41 -21.81
N ASP A 53 29.96 -1.74 -21.92
CA ASP A 53 31.14 -2.57 -22.20
C ASP A 53 31.72 -2.24 -23.59
N GLN A 54 30.85 -2.10 -24.60
CA GLN A 54 31.22 -1.71 -25.97
C GLN A 54 31.73 -0.26 -26.10
N LEU A 55 31.38 0.61 -25.14
CA LEU A 55 31.92 1.98 -25.05
C LEU A 55 33.31 1.99 -24.42
N ILE A 56 33.55 1.12 -23.43
CA ILE A 56 34.85 0.95 -22.76
C ILE A 56 35.86 0.25 -23.70
N GLU A 57 35.39 -0.70 -24.51
CA GLU A 57 36.18 -1.42 -25.52
C GLU A 57 36.48 -0.56 -26.77
N GLY A 58 35.89 0.63 -26.88
CA GLY A 58 36.17 1.59 -27.96
C GLY A 58 35.48 1.28 -29.29
N GLU A 59 34.55 0.32 -29.33
CA GLU A 59 33.84 -0.11 -30.54
C GLU A 59 32.70 0.86 -30.95
N ILE A 60 32.28 1.76 -30.06
CA ILE A 60 31.13 2.65 -30.26
C ILE A 60 31.52 4.12 -30.00
N SER A 61 31.04 5.04 -30.84
CA SER A 61 31.19 6.48 -30.61
C SER A 61 30.51 6.95 -29.32
N SER A 62 31.07 7.97 -28.68
CA SER A 62 30.55 8.58 -27.43
C SER A 62 29.08 9.01 -27.52
N LEU A 63 28.62 9.41 -28.70
CA LEU A 63 27.23 9.78 -28.96
C LEU A 63 26.28 8.57 -28.91
N GLN A 64 26.67 7.44 -29.52
CA GLN A 64 25.88 6.21 -29.51
C GLN A 64 25.86 5.56 -28.12
N GLY A 65 26.96 5.63 -27.37
CA GLY A 65 27.01 5.22 -25.96
C GLY A 65 26.05 6.04 -25.09
N SER A 66 26.04 7.36 -25.28
CA SER A 66 25.10 8.26 -24.56
C SER A 66 23.64 7.96 -24.90
N LEU A 67 23.34 7.71 -26.18
CA LEU A 67 21.99 7.33 -26.62
C LEU A 67 21.53 5.98 -26.04
N ASN A 68 22.42 5.00 -25.93
CA ASN A 68 22.09 3.71 -25.31
C ASN A 68 21.75 3.85 -23.82
N ILE A 69 22.49 4.68 -23.07
CA ILE A 69 22.19 4.95 -21.65
C ILE A 69 20.83 5.65 -21.51
N ILE A 70 20.55 6.62 -22.38
CA ILE A 70 19.27 7.33 -22.35
C ILE A 70 18.11 6.39 -22.70
N LEU A 71 18.22 5.64 -23.80
CA LEU A 71 17.13 4.81 -24.32
C LEU A 71 16.91 3.52 -23.52
N ARG A 72 17.98 2.88 -23.03
CA ARG A 72 17.91 1.61 -22.28
C ARG A 72 17.95 1.79 -20.76
N GLY A 73 18.39 2.95 -20.26
CA GLY A 73 18.44 3.27 -18.83
C GLY A 73 17.37 4.28 -18.43
N PHE A 74 17.54 5.54 -18.81
CA PHE A 74 16.70 6.63 -18.33
C PHE A 74 15.26 6.57 -18.83
N LEU A 75 15.04 6.27 -20.10
CA LEU A 75 13.71 6.20 -20.70
C LEU A 75 12.81 5.15 -20.03
N PRO A 76 13.19 3.87 -19.88
CA PRO A 76 12.35 2.89 -19.19
C PRO A 76 12.14 3.26 -17.72
N LEU A 77 13.15 3.80 -17.04
CA LEU A 77 13.01 4.28 -15.66
C LEU A 77 11.97 5.41 -15.56
N LEU A 78 12.04 6.41 -16.44
CA LEU A 78 11.09 7.51 -16.50
C LEU A 78 9.67 7.04 -16.86
N LEU A 79 9.53 6.06 -17.76
CA LEU A 79 8.24 5.48 -18.10
C LEU A 79 7.62 4.74 -16.91
N VAL A 80 8.42 3.95 -16.16
CA VAL A 80 7.94 3.26 -14.96
C VAL A 80 7.57 4.24 -13.87
N ILE A 81 8.44 5.20 -13.55
CA ILE A 81 8.17 6.20 -12.50
C ILE A 81 6.98 7.08 -12.90
N GLY A 82 6.97 7.60 -14.13
CA GLY A 82 5.88 8.43 -14.67
C GLY A 82 4.55 7.68 -14.70
N GLY A 83 4.56 6.40 -15.12
CA GLY A 83 3.37 5.54 -15.09
C GLY A 83 2.84 5.31 -13.67
N LEU A 84 3.71 5.01 -12.70
CA LEU A 84 3.31 4.85 -11.30
C LEU A 84 2.76 6.14 -10.69
N ILE A 85 3.36 7.29 -11.01
CA ILE A 85 2.88 8.61 -10.57
C ILE A 85 1.54 8.92 -11.23
N TRP A 86 1.36 8.64 -12.52
CA TRP A 86 0.09 8.85 -13.23
C TRP A 86 -1.04 7.98 -12.65
N ILE A 87 -0.77 6.70 -12.40
CA ILE A 87 -1.72 5.79 -11.73
C ILE A 87 -2.09 6.36 -10.36
N ALA A 88 -1.10 6.84 -9.58
CA ALA A 88 -1.37 7.40 -8.27
C ALA A 88 -2.12 8.74 -8.32
N TRP A 89 -1.83 9.57 -9.31
CA TRP A 89 -2.56 10.81 -9.58
C TRP A 89 -4.06 10.53 -9.84
N ARG A 90 -4.40 9.41 -10.51
CA ARG A 90 -5.79 9.03 -10.80
C ARG A 90 -6.46 8.18 -9.71
N PHE A 91 -5.75 7.27 -9.08
CA PHE A 91 -6.30 6.22 -8.20
C PHE A 91 -5.83 6.32 -6.74
N GLY A 92 -5.00 7.31 -6.39
CA GLY A 92 -4.44 7.43 -5.05
C GLY A 92 -3.36 6.38 -4.76
N ARG A 93 -3.14 6.07 -3.47
CA ARG A 93 -2.17 5.02 -3.06
C ARG A 93 -2.73 3.60 -3.26
N PHE A 94 -3.33 3.33 -4.42
CA PHE A 94 -3.91 2.03 -4.75
C PHE A 94 -2.87 0.91 -4.70
N TYR A 95 -1.64 1.17 -5.18
CA TYR A 95 -0.51 0.24 -5.08
C TYR A 95 -0.25 -0.19 -3.63
N CYS A 96 -0.19 0.76 -2.69
CA CYS A 96 0.01 0.46 -1.28
C CYS A 96 -1.10 -0.43 -0.71
N GLY A 97 -2.36 -0.21 -1.10
CA GLY A 97 -3.49 -0.99 -0.59
C GLY A 97 -3.59 -2.41 -1.15
N TRP A 98 -3.16 -2.62 -2.40
CA TRP A 98 -3.47 -3.82 -3.17
C TRP A 98 -2.27 -4.69 -3.55
N LEU A 99 -1.12 -4.08 -3.84
CA LEU A 99 0.02 -4.76 -4.44
C LEU A 99 1.26 -4.73 -3.54
N CYS A 100 1.38 -3.73 -2.66
CA CYS A 100 2.57 -3.56 -1.84
C CYS A 100 2.78 -4.75 -0.88
N PRO A 101 3.89 -5.51 -1.00
CA PRO A 101 4.17 -6.65 -0.14
C PRO A 101 4.37 -6.22 1.31
N HIS A 102 4.96 -5.04 1.54
CA HIS A 102 5.19 -4.50 2.88
C HIS A 102 3.86 -4.23 3.61
N PHE A 103 2.91 -3.58 2.94
CA PHE A 103 1.61 -3.26 3.52
C PHE A 103 0.78 -4.52 3.85
N SER A 104 0.94 -5.60 3.05
CA SER A 104 0.26 -6.87 3.32
C SER A 104 0.69 -7.50 4.64
N VAL A 105 2.00 -7.49 4.94
CA VAL A 105 2.57 -7.95 6.21
C VAL A 105 2.10 -7.06 7.36
N VAL A 106 2.13 -5.73 7.16
CA VAL A 106 1.64 -4.76 8.15
C VAL A 106 0.19 -5.01 8.52
N GLU A 107 -0.68 -5.29 7.56
CA GLU A 107 -2.09 -5.61 7.83
C GLU A 107 -2.25 -6.90 8.63
N MET A 108 -1.49 -7.94 8.29
CA MET A 108 -1.51 -9.21 9.03
C MET A 108 -1.03 -9.02 10.48
N ILE A 109 0.08 -8.30 10.69
CA ILE A 109 0.59 -7.98 12.03
C ILE A 109 -0.42 -7.11 12.81
N ASN A 110 -1.09 -6.16 12.16
CA ASN A 110 -2.15 -5.36 12.79
C ASN A 110 -3.29 -6.25 13.31
N ARG A 111 -3.70 -7.26 12.54
CA ARG A 111 -4.73 -8.22 12.96
C ARG A 111 -4.26 -9.04 14.16
N LEU A 112 -3.03 -9.55 14.15
CA LEU A 112 -2.46 -10.30 15.27
C LEU A 112 -2.38 -9.43 16.54
N MET A 113 -1.88 -8.20 16.42
CA MET A 113 -1.80 -7.25 17.54
C MET A 113 -3.16 -6.85 18.09
N PHE A 114 -4.16 -6.73 17.22
CA PHE A 114 -5.53 -6.47 17.64
C PHE A 114 -6.10 -7.61 18.49
N HIS A 115 -5.85 -8.87 18.13
CA HIS A 115 -6.25 -10.01 18.97
C HIS A 115 -5.43 -10.07 20.27
N ALA A 116 -4.15 -9.69 20.24
CA ALA A 116 -3.27 -9.73 21.40
C ALA A 116 -3.58 -8.66 22.47
N SER A 117 -3.94 -7.45 22.05
CA SER A 117 -4.01 -6.28 22.95
C SER A 117 -5.22 -5.37 22.74
N GLY A 118 -6.06 -5.67 21.74
CA GLY A 118 -7.14 -4.77 21.30
C GLY A 118 -6.64 -3.51 20.59
N LYS A 119 -5.33 -3.35 20.42
CA LYS A 119 -4.70 -2.17 19.81
C LYS A 119 -4.07 -2.55 18.48
N GLN A 120 -4.24 -1.70 17.48
CA GLN A 120 -3.57 -1.87 16.18
C GLN A 120 -2.12 -1.38 16.20
N SER A 121 -1.61 -0.79 17.28
CA SER A 121 -0.20 -0.41 17.47
C SER A 121 0.03 -0.16 18.95
N LEU A 122 1.26 -0.40 19.41
CA LEU A 122 1.69 -0.16 20.78
C LEU A 122 1.49 1.31 21.22
N TRP A 123 1.58 2.26 20.28
CA TRP A 123 1.43 3.69 20.55
C TRP A 123 -0.03 4.13 20.80
N GLN A 124 -1.01 3.25 20.60
CA GLN A 124 -2.41 3.60 20.77
C GLN A 124 -2.79 3.57 22.26
N ARG A 125 -3.36 4.68 22.75
CA ARG A 125 -3.76 4.79 24.16
C ARG A 125 -4.92 3.86 24.49
N GLN A 126 -5.98 3.89 23.68
CA GLN A 126 -7.22 3.14 23.91
C GLN A 126 -7.35 1.94 22.95
N PRO A 127 -7.85 0.78 23.43
CA PRO A 127 -8.18 -0.34 22.57
C PRO A 127 -9.37 0.01 21.67
N LEU A 128 -9.43 -0.65 20.51
CA LEU A 128 -10.58 -0.56 19.61
C LEU A 128 -11.80 -1.29 20.21
N PRO A 129 -13.01 -0.95 19.77
CA PRO A 129 -14.23 -1.64 20.23
C PRO A 129 -14.17 -3.15 19.99
N ARG A 130 -14.64 -3.93 20.98
CA ARG A 130 -14.69 -5.40 20.89
C ARG A 130 -15.66 -5.89 19.83
N ARG A 131 -16.80 -5.20 19.67
CA ARG A 131 -17.80 -5.51 18.64
C ARG A 131 -17.36 -4.94 17.30
N GLN A 132 -17.14 -5.84 16.34
CA GLN A 132 -16.72 -5.51 14.97
C GLN A 132 -17.93 -5.19 14.08
N ALA A 133 -17.65 -4.72 12.86
CA ALA A 133 -18.66 -4.42 11.84
C ALA A 133 -19.54 -5.62 11.48
N ASP A 134 -18.96 -6.82 11.51
CA ASP A 134 -19.64 -8.10 11.30
C ASP A 134 -20.53 -8.55 12.48
N GLY A 135 -20.61 -7.76 13.56
CA GLY A 135 -21.33 -8.11 14.77
C GLY A 135 -20.59 -9.07 15.71
N THR A 136 -19.48 -9.67 15.26
CA THR A 136 -18.62 -10.53 16.07
C THR A 136 -18.00 -9.75 17.23
N VAL A 137 -17.96 -10.36 18.41
CA VAL A 137 -17.29 -9.81 19.60
C VAL A 137 -15.93 -10.49 19.74
N VAL A 138 -14.86 -9.72 19.60
CA VAL A 138 -13.49 -10.23 19.75
C VAL A 138 -13.04 -10.06 21.20
N THR A 139 -12.53 -11.15 21.77
CA THR A 139 -11.85 -11.15 23.07
C THR A 139 -10.36 -10.95 22.87
N PHE A 140 -9.74 -10.15 23.74
CA PHE A 140 -8.30 -9.93 23.70
C PHE A 140 -7.62 -11.01 24.51
N ASP A 141 -6.62 -11.68 23.93
CA ASP A 141 -5.86 -12.73 24.60
C ASP A 141 -4.35 -12.46 24.46
N TRP A 142 -3.69 -12.31 25.61
CA TRP A 142 -2.25 -12.05 25.70
C TRP A 142 -1.41 -13.13 25.04
N ARG A 143 -1.91 -14.36 24.90
CA ARG A 143 -1.22 -15.49 24.25
C ARG A 143 -0.89 -15.25 22.77
N TYR A 144 -1.54 -14.28 22.13
CA TYR A 144 -1.21 -13.88 20.75
C TYR A 144 0.04 -13.01 20.65
N TRP A 145 0.63 -12.51 21.75
CA TRP A 145 1.86 -11.71 21.71
C TRP A 145 3.07 -12.50 21.20
N PRO A 146 3.39 -13.70 21.72
CA PRO A 146 4.44 -14.53 21.16
C PRO A 146 4.25 -14.80 19.67
N VAL A 147 3.01 -15.10 19.24
CA VAL A 147 2.68 -15.33 17.82
C VAL A 147 2.92 -14.07 16.98
N THR A 148 2.55 -12.90 17.50
CA THR A 148 2.78 -11.61 16.83
C THR A 148 4.26 -11.31 16.67
N LEU A 149 5.05 -11.47 17.73
CA LEU A 149 6.49 -11.20 17.71
C LEU A 149 7.22 -12.22 16.83
N LEU A 150 6.85 -13.50 16.89
CA LEU A 150 7.38 -14.54 16.02
C LEU A 150 7.08 -14.23 14.55
N ALA A 151 5.84 -13.86 14.23
CA ALA A 151 5.46 -13.46 12.88
C ALA A 151 6.27 -12.24 12.42
N ALA A 152 6.39 -11.20 13.25
CA ALA A 152 7.18 -10.01 12.92
C ALA A 152 8.67 -10.37 12.68
N ALA A 153 9.27 -11.23 13.51
CA ALA A 153 10.64 -11.68 13.35
C ALA A 153 10.83 -12.53 12.07
N PHE A 154 9.90 -13.45 11.81
CA PHE A 154 9.90 -14.26 10.59
C PHE A 154 9.83 -13.40 9.33
N PHE A 155 8.88 -12.47 9.25
CA PHE A 155 8.75 -11.60 8.09
C PHE A 155 9.92 -10.62 7.96
N ALA A 156 10.51 -10.16 9.07
CA ALA A 156 11.71 -9.33 9.04
C ALA A 156 12.91 -10.10 8.46
N LEU A 157 13.14 -11.33 8.92
CA LEU A 157 14.21 -12.19 8.39
C LEU A 157 13.98 -12.53 6.92
N LEU A 158 12.76 -12.90 6.57
CA LEU A 158 12.36 -13.19 5.19
C LEU A 158 12.61 -11.99 4.28
N TRP A 159 12.22 -10.78 4.69
CA TRP A 159 12.50 -9.56 3.93
C TRP A 159 14.00 -9.29 3.81
N ALA A 160 14.77 -9.46 4.89
CA ALA A 160 16.22 -9.26 4.85
C ALA A 160 16.91 -10.20 3.84
N VAL A 161 16.52 -11.47 3.83
CA VAL A 161 17.04 -12.47 2.88
C VAL A 161 16.60 -12.15 1.45
N VAL A 162 15.31 -11.84 1.24
CA VAL A 162 14.78 -11.51 -0.08
C VAL A 162 15.46 -10.25 -0.64
N LEU A 163 15.59 -9.18 0.14
CA LEU A 163 16.30 -7.97 -0.28
C LEU A 163 17.75 -8.27 -0.66
N LEU A 164 18.43 -9.15 0.07
CA LEU A 164 19.79 -9.56 -0.30
C LEU A 164 19.81 -10.33 -1.62
N THR A 165 18.82 -11.20 -1.88
CA THR A 165 18.71 -11.96 -3.14
C THR A 165 18.37 -11.09 -4.36
N TYR A 166 17.84 -9.87 -4.15
CA TYR A 166 17.70 -8.87 -5.21
C TYR A 166 19.03 -8.24 -5.64
N LEU A 167 20.09 -8.36 -4.82
CA LEU A 167 21.42 -7.78 -5.05
C LEU A 167 22.49 -8.85 -5.36
N LEU A 168 22.35 -10.06 -4.80
CA LEU A 168 23.29 -11.16 -4.94
C LEU A 168 22.61 -12.42 -5.49
N PRO A 169 23.36 -13.35 -6.12
CA PRO A 169 22.79 -14.56 -6.69
C PRO A 169 21.99 -15.38 -5.66
N PRO A 170 20.71 -15.70 -5.92
CA PRO A 170 19.85 -16.38 -4.94
C PRO A 170 20.35 -17.78 -4.59
N LYS A 171 20.95 -18.50 -5.55
CA LYS A 171 21.54 -19.83 -5.32
C LYS A 171 22.66 -19.78 -4.28
N GLU A 172 23.50 -18.75 -4.32
CA GLU A 172 24.60 -18.57 -3.36
C GLU A 172 24.07 -18.26 -1.97
N ILE A 173 23.13 -17.31 -1.86
CA ILE A 173 22.56 -16.90 -0.57
C ILE A 173 21.82 -18.06 0.11
N TYR A 174 20.96 -18.79 -0.63
CA TYR A 174 20.24 -19.92 -0.03
C TYR A 174 21.17 -21.07 0.33
N HIS A 175 22.18 -21.37 -0.48
CA HIS A 175 23.18 -22.39 -0.15
C HIS A 175 23.97 -22.02 1.11
N ASN A 176 24.46 -20.79 1.20
CA ASN A 176 25.23 -20.31 2.36
C ASN A 176 24.37 -20.25 3.63
N LEU A 177 23.08 -19.91 3.50
CA LEU A 177 22.16 -19.89 4.63
C LEU A 177 21.86 -21.30 5.16
N LEU A 178 21.66 -22.28 4.28
CA LEU A 178 21.39 -23.67 4.65
C LEU A 178 22.62 -24.35 5.27
N ASN A 179 23.82 -24.04 4.78
CA ASN A 179 25.07 -24.63 5.26
C ASN A 179 25.74 -23.83 6.38
N ALA A 180 25.08 -22.77 6.88
CA ALA A 180 25.62 -21.85 7.89
C ALA A 180 27.01 -21.26 7.53
N SER A 181 27.29 -21.10 6.23
CA SER A 181 28.57 -20.62 5.68
C SER A 181 28.46 -19.20 5.12
N LEU A 182 27.59 -18.36 5.69
CA LEU A 182 27.41 -16.97 5.27
C LEU A 182 28.71 -16.18 5.41
N THR A 183 29.04 -15.39 4.38
CA THR A 183 30.19 -14.48 4.49
C THR A 183 29.94 -13.45 5.59
N PRO A 184 30.98 -12.89 6.22
CA PRO A 184 30.80 -11.90 7.30
C PRO A 184 29.96 -10.70 6.90
N ASN A 185 30.05 -10.26 5.63
CA ASN A 185 29.24 -9.17 5.10
C ASN A 185 27.78 -9.58 4.89
N GLN A 186 27.52 -10.78 4.35
CA GLN A 186 26.16 -11.31 4.19
C GLN A 186 25.47 -11.47 5.56
N ALA A 187 26.17 -12.05 6.54
CA ALA A 187 25.65 -12.22 7.89
C ALA A 187 25.35 -10.87 8.58
N ARG A 188 26.26 -9.89 8.46
CA ARG A 188 26.03 -8.53 8.98
C ARG A 188 24.83 -7.86 8.33
N PHE A 189 24.68 -7.96 7.01
CA PHE A 189 23.53 -7.40 6.29
C PHE A 189 22.22 -8.03 6.78
N ILE A 190 22.13 -9.36 6.78
CA ILE A 190 20.92 -10.06 7.22
C ILE A 190 20.60 -9.73 8.68
N GLY A 191 21.58 -9.74 9.57
CA GLY A 191 21.38 -9.42 10.99
C GLY A 191 20.87 -7.99 11.21
N VAL A 192 21.56 -6.99 10.66
CA VAL A 192 21.18 -5.57 10.83
C VAL A 192 19.84 -5.28 10.14
N ALA A 193 19.64 -5.75 8.91
CA ALA A 193 18.39 -5.54 8.19
C ALA A 193 17.22 -6.20 8.91
N THR A 194 17.38 -7.44 9.41
CA THR A 194 16.35 -8.13 10.20
C THR A 194 16.01 -7.36 11.46
N LEU A 195 17.00 -6.85 12.20
CA LEU A 195 16.77 -6.07 13.41
C LEU A 195 15.98 -4.78 13.11
N LEU A 196 16.40 -4.02 12.10
CA LEU A 196 15.74 -2.76 11.72
C LEU A 196 14.30 -3.01 11.22
N LEU A 197 14.10 -4.02 10.38
CA LEU A 197 12.78 -4.41 9.88
C LEU A 197 11.88 -4.93 11.00
N PHE A 198 12.44 -5.68 11.96
CA PHE A 198 11.68 -6.15 13.12
C PHE A 198 11.18 -4.98 13.98
N ILE A 199 12.05 -4.00 14.23
CA ILE A 199 11.68 -2.76 14.93
C ILE A 199 10.61 -2.00 14.13
N GLU A 200 10.78 -1.91 12.82
CA GLU A 200 9.84 -1.25 11.92
C GLU A 200 8.46 -1.93 11.97
N PHE A 201 8.38 -3.24 11.73
CA PHE A 201 7.14 -4.00 11.78
C PHE A 201 6.45 -3.97 13.15
N THR A 202 7.21 -3.95 14.25
CA THR A 202 6.63 -3.98 15.61
C THR A 202 6.19 -2.58 16.06
N PHE A 203 7.02 -1.56 15.85
CA PHE A 203 6.84 -0.22 16.43
C PHE A 203 6.57 0.88 15.41
N ALA A 204 7.26 0.89 14.26
CA ALA A 204 7.29 2.05 13.35
C ALA A 204 6.48 1.89 12.04
N ARG A 205 5.81 0.77 11.81
CA ARG A 205 5.18 0.43 10.52
C ARG A 205 4.25 1.50 9.95
N HIS A 206 3.42 2.12 10.80
CA HIS A 206 2.49 3.16 10.37
C HIS A 206 3.22 4.47 10.07
N LEU A 207 4.32 4.75 10.79
CA LEU A 207 5.18 5.90 10.53
C LEU A 207 5.92 5.70 9.19
N PHE A 208 6.46 4.50 8.96
CA PHE A 208 7.13 4.15 7.70
C PHE A 208 6.16 4.23 6.52
N CYS A 209 5.00 3.56 6.56
CA CYS A 209 4.01 3.61 5.47
C CYS A 209 3.47 5.05 5.22
N ARG A 210 3.50 5.92 6.24
CA ARG A 210 3.00 7.29 6.14
C ARG A 210 4.04 8.26 5.59
N PHE A 211 5.25 8.24 6.14
CA PHE A 211 6.31 9.23 5.90
C PHE A 211 7.64 8.64 5.41
N GLY A 212 7.98 7.41 5.82
CA GLY A 212 9.26 6.79 5.46
C GLY A 212 9.31 6.18 4.06
N CYS A 213 8.19 5.65 3.57
CA CYS A 213 8.10 5.05 2.24
C CYS A 213 8.01 6.14 1.17
N ALA A 214 9.10 6.33 0.42
CA ALA A 214 9.18 7.30 -0.67
C ALA A 214 8.06 7.12 -1.70
N ALA A 215 7.82 5.87 -2.14
CA ALA A 215 6.75 5.55 -3.07
C ALA A 215 5.38 6.01 -2.52
N GLY A 216 5.06 5.69 -1.27
CA GLY A 216 3.80 6.13 -0.64
C GLY A 216 3.69 7.66 -0.57
N LEU A 217 4.76 8.35 -0.17
CA LEU A 217 4.78 9.80 -0.05
C LEU A 217 4.49 10.48 -1.40
N PHE A 218 5.23 10.12 -2.46
CA PHE A 218 5.03 10.69 -3.79
C PHE A 218 3.66 10.36 -4.37
N GLN A 219 3.16 9.14 -4.16
CA GLN A 219 1.81 8.75 -4.57
C GLN A 219 0.73 9.62 -3.93
N SER A 220 0.86 9.95 -2.63
CA SER A 220 -0.09 10.89 -2.01
C SER A 220 0.03 12.31 -2.50
N LEU A 221 1.25 12.80 -2.70
CA LEU A 221 1.45 14.17 -3.19
C LEU A 221 0.82 14.32 -4.58
N ALA A 222 1.09 13.37 -5.48
CA ALA A 222 0.48 13.32 -6.81
C ALA A 222 -1.06 13.27 -6.72
N TRP A 223 -1.61 12.41 -5.86
CA TRP A 223 -3.05 12.27 -5.67
C TRP A 223 -3.71 13.54 -5.09
N MET A 224 -3.03 14.26 -4.19
CA MET A 224 -3.54 15.51 -3.63
C MET A 224 -3.59 16.64 -4.65
N GLY A 225 -2.72 16.61 -5.66
CA GLY A 225 -2.75 17.53 -6.79
C GLY A 225 -3.95 17.32 -7.74
N ASN A 226 -4.74 16.26 -7.57
CA ASN A 226 -5.89 15.94 -8.41
C ASN A 226 -7.20 15.93 -7.62
N ASP A 227 -8.04 16.96 -7.72
CA ASP A 227 -9.35 16.99 -7.05
C ASP A 227 -10.37 15.99 -7.62
N ARG A 228 -10.13 15.47 -8.84
CA ARG A 228 -10.96 14.46 -9.53
C ARG A 228 -10.50 13.02 -9.32
N GLY A 229 -9.37 12.80 -8.62
CA GLY A 229 -8.84 11.47 -8.36
C GLY A 229 -9.80 10.61 -7.52
N LEU A 230 -9.71 9.28 -7.68
CA LEU A 230 -10.48 8.30 -6.90
C LEU A 230 -10.33 8.58 -5.40
N VAL A 231 -11.44 8.62 -4.66
CA VAL A 231 -11.44 8.80 -3.21
C VAL A 231 -12.66 8.12 -2.60
N VAL A 232 -12.58 7.77 -1.32
CA VAL A 232 -13.76 7.33 -0.54
C VAL A 232 -14.65 8.55 -0.24
N GLY A 233 -15.87 8.53 -0.76
CA GLY A 233 -16.91 9.52 -0.49
C GLY A 233 -17.92 9.03 0.55
N PHE A 234 -18.45 9.98 1.33
CA PHE A 234 -19.50 9.75 2.32
C PHE A 234 -20.80 10.43 1.89
N ASP A 235 -21.88 9.65 1.90
CA ASP A 235 -23.24 10.12 1.64
C ASP A 235 -23.77 10.93 2.83
N ARG A 236 -23.75 12.26 2.68
CA ARG A 236 -24.13 13.20 3.74
C ARG A 236 -25.65 13.26 3.94
N ASP A 237 -26.44 13.03 2.89
CA ASP A 237 -27.90 13.08 2.95
C ASP A 237 -28.44 11.96 3.84
N ARG A 238 -27.79 10.80 3.79
CA ARG A 238 -28.09 9.65 4.65
C ARG A 238 -27.25 9.60 5.94
N ALA A 239 -26.64 10.71 6.37
CA ALA A 239 -25.78 10.73 7.55
C ALA A 239 -26.49 10.30 8.85
N ARG A 240 -27.81 10.47 8.95
CA ARG A 240 -28.61 10.01 10.10
C ARG A 240 -28.49 8.49 10.32
N LEU A 241 -28.31 7.70 9.26
CA LEU A 241 -28.11 6.24 9.36
C LEU A 241 -26.75 5.87 9.96
N CYS A 242 -25.83 6.83 10.11
CA CYS A 242 -24.53 6.62 10.75
C CYS A 242 -24.56 6.88 12.27
N SER A 243 -25.61 7.50 12.82
CA SER A 243 -25.64 7.95 14.23
C SER A 243 -25.59 6.80 15.23
N SER A 244 -26.22 5.68 14.91
CA SER A 244 -26.21 4.45 15.72
C SER A 244 -25.00 3.56 15.48
N CYS A 245 -24.12 3.92 14.53
CA CYS A 245 -22.92 3.15 14.22
C CYS A 245 -21.76 3.55 15.14
N ASN A 246 -21.07 2.58 15.73
CA ASN A 246 -19.87 2.79 16.56
C ASN A 246 -18.61 3.13 15.73
N SER A 247 -18.75 3.98 14.70
CA SER A 247 -17.66 4.39 13.79
C SER A 247 -16.87 3.21 13.21
N ALA A 248 -17.56 2.13 12.80
CA ALA A 248 -16.94 0.89 12.32
C ALA A 248 -15.92 1.11 11.18
N CYS A 249 -16.19 2.08 10.30
CA CYS A 249 -15.30 2.47 9.21
C CYS A 249 -13.97 3.11 9.67
N ASP A 250 -13.98 3.83 10.80
CA ASP A 250 -12.78 4.41 11.40
C ASP A 250 -11.95 3.31 12.09
N ASN A 251 -12.63 2.40 12.81
CA ASN A 251 -12.00 1.31 13.57
C ASN A 251 -11.27 0.30 12.67
N ILE A 252 -11.83 0.00 11.49
CA ILE A 252 -11.23 -0.96 10.55
C ILE A 252 -10.11 -0.34 9.70
N CYS A 253 -9.99 1.00 9.67
CA CYS A 253 -9.05 1.65 8.76
C CYS A 253 -7.59 1.39 9.18
N PRO A 254 -6.78 0.69 8.37
CA PRO A 254 -5.41 0.33 8.73
C PRO A 254 -4.49 1.55 8.84
N MET A 255 -4.87 2.65 8.17
CA MET A 255 -4.18 3.94 8.21
C MET A 255 -4.76 4.91 9.26
N ARG A 256 -5.77 4.48 10.02
CA ARG A 256 -6.42 5.26 11.10
C ARG A 256 -6.94 6.61 10.63
N LEU A 257 -7.47 6.61 9.41
CA LEU A 257 -8.13 7.77 8.84
C LEU A 257 -9.59 7.80 9.27
N LYS A 258 -10.24 8.95 9.08
CA LYS A 258 -11.68 9.11 9.23
C LYS A 258 -12.29 9.14 7.83
N PRO A 259 -12.83 8.04 7.28
CA PRO A 259 -13.31 7.96 5.89
C PRO A 259 -14.53 8.85 5.60
N ARG A 260 -15.13 9.41 6.66
CA ARG A 260 -16.23 10.40 6.59
C ARG A 260 -15.74 11.84 6.38
N SER A 261 -14.44 12.07 6.42
CA SER A 261 -13.83 13.40 6.30
C SER A 261 -13.51 13.76 4.84
N ILE A 262 -13.13 15.02 4.61
CA ILE A 262 -12.71 15.50 3.29
C ILE A 262 -11.35 14.93 2.88
N LYS A 263 -11.09 14.88 1.57
CA LYS A 263 -9.86 14.32 0.98
C LYS A 263 -8.58 14.80 1.65
N ARG A 264 -8.48 16.09 1.98
CA ARG A 264 -7.28 16.67 2.62
C ARG A 264 -6.92 16.04 3.96
N ARG A 265 -7.91 15.51 4.70
CA ARG A 265 -7.71 14.82 5.98
C ARG A 265 -7.43 13.32 5.80
N MET A 266 -7.50 12.84 4.55
CA MET A 266 -7.27 11.45 4.14
C MET A 266 -6.03 11.29 3.27
N PHE A 267 -5.02 12.16 3.44
CA PHE A 267 -3.78 12.18 2.65
C PHE A 267 -3.15 10.80 2.44
N THR A 268 -3.19 9.92 3.45
CA THR A 268 -2.56 8.60 3.41
C THR A 268 -3.53 7.47 3.05
N CYS A 269 -4.68 7.77 2.44
CA CYS A 269 -5.65 6.74 2.07
C CYS A 269 -5.03 5.78 1.06
N THR A 270 -5.10 4.48 1.35
CA THR A 270 -4.57 3.41 0.49
C THR A 270 -5.61 2.83 -0.46
N GLU A 271 -6.80 3.42 -0.52
CA GLU A 271 -7.93 2.94 -1.35
C GLU A 271 -8.15 1.43 -1.23
N CYS A 272 -8.10 0.93 0.02
CA CYS A 272 -8.26 -0.50 0.34
C CYS A 272 -9.73 -0.95 0.48
N ALA A 273 -10.69 -0.02 0.49
CA ALA A 273 -12.13 -0.26 0.69
C ALA A 273 -12.54 -1.03 1.95
N GLN A 274 -11.68 -1.16 2.97
CA GLN A 274 -12.07 -1.79 4.23
C GLN A 274 -13.16 -0.99 4.95
N CYS A 275 -13.07 0.34 4.91
CA CYS A 275 -14.09 1.23 5.45
C CYS A 275 -15.45 1.09 4.75
N ILE A 276 -15.45 0.97 3.42
CA ILE A 276 -16.64 0.72 2.60
C ILE A 276 -17.26 -0.63 2.99
N THR A 277 -16.42 -1.65 3.14
CA THR A 277 -16.83 -3.00 3.53
C THR A 277 -17.47 -3.04 4.92
N ALA A 278 -16.82 -2.41 5.91
CA ALA A 278 -17.37 -2.30 7.26
C ALA A 278 -18.68 -1.51 7.29
N CYS A 279 -18.79 -0.46 6.48
CA CYS A 279 -20.04 0.30 6.37
C CYS A 279 -21.16 -0.54 5.73
N GLU A 280 -20.86 -1.32 4.70
CA GLU A 280 -21.82 -2.24 4.07
C GLU A 280 -22.28 -3.34 5.05
N GLN A 281 -21.39 -3.89 5.87
CA GLN A 281 -21.74 -4.88 6.89
C GLN A 281 -22.71 -4.29 7.92
N VAL A 282 -22.39 -3.12 8.48
CA VAL A 282 -23.26 -2.46 9.47
C VAL A 282 -24.60 -2.06 8.86
N GLN A 283 -24.60 -1.37 7.72
CA GLN A 283 -25.83 -0.89 7.07
C GLN A 283 -26.69 -2.04 6.54
N GLY A 284 -26.06 -3.13 6.10
CA GLY A 284 -26.78 -4.31 5.63
C GLY A 284 -27.65 -4.93 6.73
N THR A 285 -27.23 -4.90 8.01
CA THR A 285 -28.11 -5.37 9.12
C THR A 285 -29.39 -4.56 9.27
N LEU A 286 -29.41 -3.34 8.72
CA LEU A 286 -30.56 -2.44 8.69
C LEU A 286 -31.26 -2.46 7.31
N GLU A 287 -30.90 -3.39 6.43
CA GLU A 287 -31.34 -3.49 5.04
C GLU A 287 -31.02 -2.22 4.20
N GLN A 288 -30.01 -1.46 4.62
CA GLN A 288 -29.57 -0.24 3.95
C GLN A 288 -28.30 -0.47 3.12
N LYS A 289 -28.12 0.36 2.09
CA LYS A 289 -26.86 0.41 1.31
C LYS A 289 -25.78 1.14 2.11
N SER A 290 -24.52 0.76 1.88
CA SER A 290 -23.35 1.48 2.41
C SER A 290 -23.45 3.00 2.20
N LEU A 291 -23.06 3.76 3.21
CA LEU A 291 -22.93 5.22 3.16
C LEU A 291 -21.57 5.66 2.59
N LEU A 292 -20.62 4.73 2.52
CA LEU A 292 -19.30 4.95 1.93
C LEU A 292 -19.24 4.27 0.57
N LYS A 293 -18.78 5.00 -0.45
CA LYS A 293 -18.53 4.48 -1.79
C LYS A 293 -17.24 5.08 -2.35
N TRP A 294 -16.61 4.39 -3.30
CA TRP A 294 -15.60 5.05 -4.11
C TRP A 294 -16.28 6.02 -5.08
N VAL A 295 -15.71 7.21 -5.16
CA VAL A 295 -16.15 8.27 -6.07
C VAL A 295 -14.96 8.75 -6.89
N SER A 296 -15.20 9.19 -8.12
CA SER A 296 -14.20 9.78 -8.99
C SER A 296 -14.79 10.97 -9.76
N ASP A 297 -13.93 11.75 -10.40
CA ASP A 297 -14.30 12.82 -11.32
C ASP A 297 -15.18 13.86 -10.60
N ALA A 298 -16.38 14.17 -11.11
CA ALA A 298 -17.25 15.19 -10.54
C ALA A 298 -17.64 14.91 -9.06
N GLU A 299 -17.91 13.64 -8.71
CA GLU A 299 -18.25 13.28 -7.34
C GLU A 299 -17.04 13.40 -6.39
N ALA A 300 -15.82 13.19 -6.89
CA ALA A 300 -14.60 13.33 -6.09
C ALA A 300 -14.29 14.79 -5.75
N VAL A 301 -14.60 15.73 -6.64
CA VAL A 301 -14.40 17.17 -6.39
C VAL A 301 -15.15 17.63 -5.14
N ALA A 302 -16.36 17.10 -4.90
CA ALA A 302 -17.13 17.44 -3.71
C ALA A 302 -16.49 16.95 -2.42
N VAL A 303 -15.86 15.77 -2.45
CA VAL A 303 -15.08 15.22 -1.32
C VAL A 303 -13.76 15.97 -1.13
N ALA A 304 -13.14 16.43 -2.22
CA ALA A 304 -11.88 17.14 -2.21
C ALA A 304 -11.99 18.57 -1.68
N THR A 305 -12.98 19.32 -2.18
CA THR A 305 -13.14 20.76 -1.93
C THR A 305 -14.19 21.08 -0.88
N SER A 306 -14.95 20.08 -0.39
CA SER A 306 -16.17 20.26 0.43
C SER A 306 -17.29 21.06 -0.26
N ARG A 307 -17.19 21.33 -1.57
CA ARG A 307 -18.24 21.99 -2.37
C ARG A 307 -19.29 20.97 -2.84
N PRO A 308 -20.55 21.38 -3.10
CA PRO A 308 -21.55 20.47 -3.65
C PRO A 308 -21.17 20.00 -5.06
N VAL A 309 -21.64 18.80 -5.45
CA VAL A 309 -21.49 18.29 -6.82
C VAL A 309 -22.33 19.17 -7.74
N VAL A 310 -21.68 19.79 -8.72
CA VAL A 310 -22.34 20.54 -9.80
C VAL A 310 -22.41 19.60 -11.00
N ASP A 311 -23.62 19.32 -11.49
CA ASP A 311 -23.83 18.52 -12.70
C ASP A 311 -23.22 19.21 -13.94
N ALA A 312 -23.01 18.49 -15.03
CA ALA A 312 -22.45 18.97 -16.30
C ALA A 312 -23.21 20.18 -16.90
N LYS A 313 -24.43 20.45 -16.42
CA LYS A 313 -25.26 21.62 -16.75
C LYS A 313 -25.16 22.80 -15.75
N GLY A 314 -24.23 22.77 -14.79
CA GLY A 314 -24.05 23.87 -13.83
C GLY A 314 -25.05 23.89 -12.67
N LYS A 315 -25.88 22.86 -12.50
CA LYS A 315 -26.86 22.78 -11.40
C LYS A 315 -26.32 21.94 -10.25
N THR A 316 -26.44 22.43 -9.02
CA THR A 316 -26.21 21.60 -7.84
C THR A 316 -27.30 20.52 -7.76
N ALA A 317 -27.02 19.40 -7.08
CA ALA A 317 -27.99 18.33 -6.87
C ALA A 317 -29.28 18.79 -6.14
N ASP A 318 -29.24 19.96 -5.49
CA ASP A 318 -30.36 20.63 -4.81
C ASP A 318 -31.13 21.62 -5.71
N GLY A 319 -30.84 21.64 -7.02
CA GLY A 319 -31.50 22.53 -7.98
C GLY A 319 -31.17 24.02 -7.81
N THR A 320 -30.37 24.39 -6.81
CA THR A 320 -29.93 25.76 -6.56
C THR A 320 -28.71 26.10 -7.40
N LEU A 321 -28.83 27.14 -8.23
CA LEU A 321 -27.70 27.76 -8.93
C LEU A 321 -26.66 28.20 -7.87
N PRO A 322 -25.35 27.98 -8.10
CA PRO A 322 -24.35 28.54 -7.21
C PRO A 322 -24.48 30.06 -7.25
N LEU A 323 -24.81 30.65 -6.10
CA LEU A 323 -24.78 32.10 -5.93
C LEU A 323 -23.36 32.57 -6.26
N ASN A 324 -23.29 33.43 -7.27
CA ASN A 324 -22.09 34.08 -7.75
C ASN A 324 -21.53 34.93 -6.60
N GLY A 325 -20.56 34.39 -5.86
CA GLY A 325 -19.82 35.11 -4.83
C GLY A 325 -18.78 36.01 -5.48
N GLY A 326 -19.23 37.15 -6.00
CA GLY A 326 -18.35 38.29 -6.23
C GLY A 326 -17.99 38.90 -4.88
N HIS A 327 -16.70 38.88 -4.55
CA HIS A 327 -15.88 40.01 -4.08
C HIS A 327 -14.50 39.52 -3.67
#